data_AF-A0A6N0X7P2-F1
#
_entry.id   AF-A0A6N0X7P2-F1
#
_cell.length_a   1.000
_cell.length_b   1.000
_cell.length_c   1.000
_cell.angle_alpha   90.00
_cell.angle_beta   90.00
_cell.angle_gamma   90.00
#
_symmetry.space_group_name_H-M   'P 1'
#
loop_
_entity.id
_entity.type
_entity.pdbx_description
1 polymer ?
#
loop_
_entity_poly.entity_id
_entity_poly.type
_entity_poly.pdbx_seq_one_letter_code
_entity_poly.pdbx_strand_id
1 'polypeptide(L)'
;MTGMPLSQDKATAALPGPPVRDTVAPNGVTLDFNVQQIEDVSIDGPPELLARDLMSPFVWRDPNGRFGMMVRAVVAAGAPLTDTGQIWAGWSDDGVSFAMLPRPVIVPGPDVSDAGGVEDPTVVIDPDGGYVVYYTGVLADMAHGDLCYASGMAIDRLKKHGIALATSSRLAKAGSSSRRKAG
;
A
#
# COMPACT_ATOMS: atom_id res chain seq x y z
N MET A 1 -14.17 21.36 54.60
CA MET A 1 -12.92 20.79 54.04
C MET A 1 -13.14 19.28 53.92
N THR A 2 -13.57 18.81 52.77
CA THR A 2 -12.74 18.21 51.70
C THR A 2 -12.24 16.81 52.08
N GLY A 3 -12.76 15.80 51.38
CA GLY A 3 -12.31 14.42 51.50
C GLY A 3 -13.23 13.43 50.78
N MET A 4 -13.59 13.71 49.52
CA MET A 4 -14.16 12.68 48.63
C MET A 4 -13.01 11.73 48.24
N PRO A 5 -13.10 10.41 48.50
CA PRO A 5 -12.14 9.47 47.96
C PRO A 5 -12.32 9.36 46.44
N LEU A 6 -11.20 9.42 45.73
CA LEU A 6 -11.09 9.17 44.30
C LEU A 6 -11.56 7.74 44.00
N SER A 7 -12.63 7.58 43.20
CA SER A 7 -12.93 6.29 42.59
C SER A 7 -11.81 5.95 41.60
N GLN A 8 -11.09 4.88 41.88
CA GLN A 8 -10.21 4.21 40.92
C GLN A 8 -11.02 3.15 40.17
N ASP A 9 -11.96 3.57 39.31
CA ASP A 9 -12.54 2.65 38.33
C ASP A 9 -11.63 2.60 37.11
N LYS A 10 -10.56 1.81 37.25
CA LYS A 10 -9.82 1.29 36.12
C LYS A 10 -10.70 0.21 35.50
N ALA A 11 -11.44 0.56 34.45
CA ALA A 11 -12.19 -0.41 33.68
C ALA A 11 -11.23 -1.49 33.16
N THR A 12 -11.24 -2.65 33.80
CA THR A 12 -10.55 -3.84 33.33
C THR A 12 -11.31 -4.31 32.09
N ALA A 13 -10.88 -3.88 30.91
CA ALA A 13 -11.37 -4.43 29.65
C ALA A 13 -11.06 -5.94 29.68
N ALA A 14 -12.11 -6.76 29.72
CA ALA A 14 -11.98 -8.20 29.65
C ALA A 14 -11.24 -8.57 28.36
N LEU A 15 -10.29 -9.49 28.47
CA LEU A 15 -9.65 -10.08 27.31
C LEU A 15 -10.74 -10.70 26.43
N PRO A 16 -10.75 -10.45 25.11
CA PRO A 16 -11.71 -11.09 24.22
C PRO A 16 -11.60 -12.61 24.36
N GLY A 17 -12.76 -13.28 24.33
CA GLY A 17 -12.82 -14.73 24.37
C GLY A 17 -11.99 -15.37 23.26
N PRO A 18 -11.69 -16.68 23.37
CA PRO A 18 -10.96 -17.39 22.34
C PRO A 18 -11.67 -17.23 20.98
N PRO A 19 -10.92 -17.11 19.87
CA PRO A 19 -11.51 -16.93 18.55
C PRO A 19 -12.47 -18.08 18.25
N VAL A 20 -13.73 -17.75 18.02
CA VAL A 20 -14.76 -18.69 17.57
C VAL A 20 -14.66 -18.75 16.05
N ARG A 21 -14.57 -19.96 15.50
CA ARG A 21 -14.67 -20.17 14.05
C ARG A 21 -16.14 -20.21 13.67
N ASP A 22 -16.56 -19.27 12.83
CA ASP A 22 -17.88 -19.32 12.22
C ASP A 22 -17.88 -20.38 11.11
N THR A 23 -18.78 -21.35 11.22
CA THR A 23 -19.05 -22.30 10.14
C THR A 23 -19.96 -21.61 9.14
N VAL A 24 -19.38 -21.15 8.03
CA VAL A 24 -20.15 -20.59 6.91
C VAL A 24 -20.57 -21.75 6.00
N ALA A 25 -21.87 -21.96 5.84
CA ALA A 25 -22.39 -22.92 4.87
C ALA A 25 -22.00 -22.45 3.45
N PRO A 26 -21.61 -23.35 2.53
CA PRO A 26 -21.34 -22.97 1.16
C PRO A 26 -22.61 -22.38 0.53
N ASN A 27 -22.58 -21.08 0.24
CA ASN A 27 -23.61 -20.43 -0.56
C ASN A 27 -23.61 -21.16 -1.91
N GLY A 28 -24.74 -21.73 -2.34
CA GLY A 28 -24.85 -22.61 -3.52
C GLY A 28 -24.53 -21.99 -4.89
N VAL A 29 -23.63 -21.02 -4.94
CA VAL A 29 -23.04 -20.42 -6.13
C VAL A 29 -21.87 -21.30 -6.56
N THR A 30 -21.99 -21.91 -7.74
CA THR A 30 -20.84 -22.48 -8.43
C THR A 30 -20.04 -21.33 -9.03
N LEU A 31 -18.93 -20.97 -8.37
CA LEU A 31 -17.94 -20.06 -8.94
C LEU A 31 -16.97 -20.89 -9.79
N ASP A 32 -16.91 -20.57 -11.08
CA ASP A 32 -16.01 -21.19 -12.04
C ASP A 32 -14.85 -20.23 -12.34
N PHE A 33 -13.63 -20.69 -12.13
CA PHE A 33 -12.40 -19.91 -12.31
C PHE A 33 -11.65 -20.45 -13.51
N ASN A 34 -12.14 -20.13 -14.71
CA ASN A 34 -11.53 -20.54 -15.96
C ASN A 34 -10.75 -19.38 -16.61
N VAL A 35 -9.56 -19.68 -17.11
CA VAL A 35 -8.81 -18.77 -17.98
C VAL A 35 -9.53 -18.73 -19.33
N GLN A 36 -10.10 -17.58 -19.66
CA GLN A 36 -10.80 -17.38 -20.93
C GLN A 36 -9.85 -17.02 -22.07
N GLN A 37 -8.79 -16.27 -21.75
CA GLN A 37 -7.84 -15.75 -22.72
C GLN A 37 -6.49 -15.50 -22.04
N ILE A 38 -5.41 -15.62 -22.80
CA ILE A 38 -4.06 -15.18 -22.44
C ILE A 38 -3.64 -14.21 -23.54
N GLU A 39 -3.19 -13.03 -23.15
CA GLU A 39 -2.77 -11.97 -24.07
C GLU A 39 -1.41 -11.44 -23.65
N ASP A 40 -0.63 -11.01 -24.65
CA ASP A 40 0.59 -10.28 -24.40
C ASP A 40 0.25 -8.86 -23.97
N VAL A 41 0.84 -8.40 -22.87
CA VAL A 41 0.70 -7.03 -22.38
C VAL A 41 1.91 -6.23 -22.82
N SER A 42 1.67 -5.10 -23.48
CA SER A 42 2.71 -4.15 -23.91
C SER A 42 2.69 -2.89 -23.05
N ILE A 43 3.89 -2.41 -22.74
CA ILE A 43 4.12 -1.20 -21.94
C ILE A 43 5.02 -0.27 -22.74
N ASP A 44 4.50 0.89 -23.11
CA ASP A 44 5.26 1.99 -23.70
C ASP A 44 5.52 3.05 -22.63
N GLY A 45 6.78 3.47 -22.47
CA GLY A 45 7.17 4.33 -21.37
C GLY A 45 8.53 4.98 -21.54
N PRO A 46 8.90 5.89 -20.63
CA PRO A 46 10.17 6.60 -20.73
C PRO A 46 11.36 5.63 -20.53
N PRO A 47 12.55 5.95 -21.09
CA PRO A 47 13.74 5.10 -20.94
C PRO A 47 14.11 4.78 -19.49
N GLU A 48 13.81 5.66 -18.54
CA GLU A 48 14.03 5.47 -17.11
C GLU A 48 13.21 4.31 -16.54
N LEU A 49 11.96 4.14 -17.01
CA LEU A 49 11.13 2.99 -16.68
C LEU A 49 11.64 1.74 -17.40
N LEU A 50 11.92 1.84 -18.70
CA LEU A 50 12.32 0.70 -19.52
C LEU A 50 13.72 0.15 -19.18
N ALA A 51 14.53 0.89 -18.44
CA ALA A 51 15.81 0.45 -17.91
C ALA A 51 15.70 -0.40 -16.63
N ARG A 52 14.47 -0.65 -16.14
CA ARG A 52 14.17 -1.36 -14.90
C ARG A 52 13.41 -2.65 -15.19
N ASP A 53 13.54 -3.63 -14.30
CA ASP A 53 12.73 -4.84 -14.37
C ASP A 53 11.33 -4.54 -13.79
N LEU A 54 10.28 -5.01 -14.48
CA LEU A 54 8.89 -4.73 -14.10
C LEU A 54 8.27 -5.95 -13.41
N MET A 55 7.57 -5.73 -12.30
CA MET A 55 6.93 -6.79 -11.53
C MET A 55 5.68 -6.30 -10.81
N SER A 56 4.92 -7.25 -10.26
CA SER A 56 3.76 -6.99 -9.40
C SER A 56 2.78 -5.94 -9.96
N PRO A 57 2.26 -6.10 -11.19
CA PRO A 57 1.31 -5.14 -11.73
C PRO A 57 -0.04 -5.23 -11.02
N PHE A 58 -0.70 -4.09 -10.86
CA PHE A 58 -2.09 -3.98 -10.48
C PHE A 58 -2.84 -3.21 -11.57
N VAL A 59 -3.86 -3.84 -12.14
CA VAL A 59 -4.70 -3.26 -13.20
C VAL A 59 -6.12 -3.09 -12.69
N TRP A 60 -6.72 -1.94 -12.96
CA TRP A 60 -8.11 -1.66 -12.62
C TRP A 60 -8.85 -1.03 -13.80
N ARG A 61 -10.17 -1.09 -13.75
CA ARG A 61 -11.03 -0.33 -14.66
C ARG A 61 -11.43 0.98 -13.99
N ASP A 62 -11.12 2.08 -14.63
CA ASP A 62 -11.44 3.42 -14.17
C ASP A 62 -12.90 3.79 -14.48
N PRO A 63 -13.57 4.68 -13.72
CA PRO A 63 -14.95 5.08 -13.97
C PRO A 63 -15.19 5.66 -15.36
N ASN A 64 -14.16 6.23 -15.99
CA ASN A 64 -14.23 6.71 -17.38
C ASN A 64 -14.17 5.60 -18.45
N GLY A 65 -14.04 4.34 -18.04
CA GLY A 65 -14.05 3.17 -18.92
C GLY A 65 -12.67 2.68 -19.36
N ARG A 66 -11.60 3.45 -19.14
CA ARG A 66 -10.22 3.03 -19.43
C ARG A 66 -9.68 2.07 -18.40
N PHE A 67 -8.55 1.44 -18.72
CA PHE A 67 -7.78 0.63 -17.80
C PHE A 67 -6.60 1.44 -17.25
N GLY A 68 -6.45 1.43 -15.93
CA GLY A 68 -5.25 1.94 -15.27
C GLY A 68 -4.33 0.79 -14.90
N MET A 69 -3.02 1.03 -14.94
CA MET A 69 -2.00 0.13 -14.40
C MET A 69 -1.15 0.88 -13.38
N MET A 70 -0.80 0.20 -12.30
CA MET A 70 0.38 0.49 -11.52
C MET A 70 1.31 -0.70 -11.54
N VAL A 71 2.61 -0.47 -11.63
CA VAL A 71 3.63 -1.53 -11.69
C VAL A 71 4.83 -1.15 -10.85
N ARG A 72 5.41 -2.13 -10.17
CA ARG A 72 6.67 -1.98 -9.46
C ARG A 72 7.82 -2.09 -10.46
N ALA A 73 8.62 -1.04 -10.56
CA ALA A 73 9.85 -1.01 -11.35
C ALA A 73 11.06 -1.17 -10.42
N VAL A 74 11.75 -2.30 -10.50
CA VAL A 74 12.91 -2.61 -9.66
C VAL A 74 14.22 -2.35 -10.39
N VAL A 75 15.28 -2.17 -9.61
CA VAL A 75 16.63 -2.10 -10.14
C VAL A 75 16.91 -3.34 -10.98
N ALA A 76 17.40 -3.13 -12.21
CA ALA A 76 17.68 -4.23 -13.13
C ALA A 76 18.66 -5.26 -12.52
N ALA A 77 18.45 -6.53 -12.82
CA ALA A 77 19.32 -7.60 -12.36
C ALA A 77 20.80 -7.32 -12.66
N GLY A 78 21.64 -7.39 -11.62
CA GLY A 78 23.09 -7.14 -11.71
C GLY A 78 23.52 -5.68 -11.55
N ALA A 79 22.59 -4.72 -11.49
CA ALA A 79 22.90 -3.34 -11.14
C ALA A 79 22.99 -3.16 -9.60
N PRO A 80 23.72 -2.13 -9.10
CA PRO A 80 23.77 -1.83 -7.68
C PRO A 80 22.37 -1.51 -7.13
N LEU A 81 22.01 -2.14 -6.01
CA LEU A 81 20.71 -1.91 -5.36
C LEU A 81 20.63 -0.48 -4.82
N THR A 82 19.80 0.35 -5.45
CA THR A 82 19.50 1.72 -5.01
C THR A 82 18.22 1.82 -4.20
N ASP A 83 17.26 0.95 -4.52
CA ASP A 83 15.94 0.88 -3.92
C ASP A 83 15.33 -0.50 -4.24
N THR A 84 14.36 -0.94 -3.45
CA THR A 84 13.65 -2.20 -3.75
C THR A 84 12.54 -2.03 -4.80
N GLY A 85 12.14 -0.80 -5.12
CA GLY A 85 11.14 -0.52 -6.12
C GLY A 85 10.70 0.94 -6.16
N GLN A 86 10.25 1.35 -7.35
CA GLN A 86 9.47 2.55 -7.59
C GLN A 86 8.13 2.14 -8.18
N ILE A 87 7.05 2.85 -7.86
CA ILE A 87 5.74 2.59 -8.45
C ILE A 87 5.50 3.55 -9.61
N TRP A 88 5.28 2.96 -10.77
CA TRP A 88 4.92 3.65 -12.00
C TRP A 88 3.47 3.41 -12.33
N ALA A 89 2.85 4.34 -13.07
CA ALA A 89 1.47 4.20 -13.51
C ALA A 89 1.32 4.54 -14.99
N GLY A 90 0.29 3.99 -15.60
CA GLY A 90 -0.06 4.21 -16.99
C GLY A 90 -1.52 3.91 -17.27
N TRP A 91 -1.91 4.15 -18.51
CA TRP A 91 -3.29 4.04 -18.95
C TRP A 91 -3.39 3.29 -20.27
N SER A 92 -4.50 2.61 -20.45
CA SER A 92 -4.82 1.83 -21.63
C SER A 92 -6.30 1.96 -21.97
N ASP A 93 -6.63 1.99 -23.25
CA ASP A 93 -8.02 1.96 -23.73
C ASP A 93 -8.51 0.52 -23.98
N ASP A 94 -7.59 -0.45 -24.14
CA ASP A 94 -7.89 -1.84 -24.51
C ASP A 94 -7.55 -2.87 -23.41
N GLY A 95 -6.83 -2.47 -22.36
CA GLY A 95 -6.43 -3.32 -21.25
C GLY A 95 -5.16 -4.15 -21.50
N VAL A 96 -4.54 -4.04 -22.68
CA VAL A 96 -3.34 -4.81 -23.07
C VAL A 96 -2.19 -3.92 -23.58
N SER A 97 -2.48 -2.70 -24.01
CA SER A 97 -1.49 -1.72 -24.48
C SER A 97 -1.48 -0.50 -23.56
N PHE A 98 -0.45 -0.36 -22.70
CA PHE A 98 -0.37 0.70 -21.71
C PHE A 98 0.63 1.78 -22.09
N ALA A 99 0.18 3.04 -22.10
CA ALA A 99 1.03 4.22 -22.17
C ALA A 99 1.34 4.73 -20.74
N MET A 100 2.61 4.68 -20.36
CA MET A 100 3.07 5.00 -19.01
C MET A 100 3.30 6.51 -18.85
N LEU A 101 3.09 6.98 -17.62
CA LEU A 101 3.38 8.36 -17.25
C LEU A 101 4.90 8.65 -17.34
N PRO A 102 5.30 9.92 -17.55
CA PRO A 102 6.69 10.27 -17.78
C PRO A 102 7.60 10.13 -16.55
N ARG A 103 7.03 9.93 -15.35
CA ARG A 103 7.75 9.85 -14.07
C ARG A 103 7.05 8.84 -13.14
N PRO A 104 7.77 8.25 -12.17
CA PRO A 104 7.16 7.41 -11.14
C PRO A 104 6.14 8.19 -10.32
N VAL A 105 5.07 7.54 -9.91
CA VAL A 105 3.98 8.15 -9.13
C VAL A 105 4.18 8.02 -7.62
N ILE A 106 4.91 6.99 -7.18
CA ILE A 106 5.40 6.86 -5.80
C ILE A 106 6.86 6.43 -5.88
N VAL A 107 7.72 7.18 -5.17
CA VAL A 107 9.17 6.93 -5.06
C VAL A 107 9.56 6.70 -3.61
N PRO A 108 10.69 6.08 -3.28
CA PRO A 108 11.16 5.93 -1.90
C PRO A 108 11.40 7.28 -1.21
N GLY A 109 11.04 7.38 0.07
CA GLY A 109 11.27 8.58 0.88
C GLY A 109 10.43 9.80 0.48
N PRO A 110 10.57 10.95 1.18
CA PRO A 110 11.52 11.19 2.26
C PRO A 110 11.12 10.56 3.60
N ASP A 111 9.91 9.98 3.69
CA ASP A 111 9.44 9.36 4.92
C ASP A 111 10.24 8.10 5.26
N VAL A 112 10.49 7.88 6.55
CA VAL A 112 11.29 6.74 7.02
C VAL A 112 10.62 5.39 6.74
N SER A 113 9.29 5.38 6.61
CA SER A 113 8.49 4.16 6.39
C SER A 113 8.70 3.52 5.02
N ASP A 114 9.24 4.26 4.05
CA ASP A 114 9.46 3.76 2.69
C ASP A 114 10.79 4.22 2.08
N ALA A 115 11.75 4.60 2.93
CA ALA A 115 13.04 5.15 2.50
C ALA A 115 13.91 4.17 1.69
N GLY A 116 13.67 2.86 1.81
CA GLY A 116 14.36 1.82 1.04
C GLY A 116 13.64 1.41 -0.25
N GLY A 117 12.34 1.68 -0.38
CA GLY A 117 11.58 1.17 -1.52
C GLY A 117 10.07 1.30 -1.37
N VAL A 118 9.39 1.29 -2.50
CA VAL A 118 7.93 1.20 -2.58
C VAL A 118 7.54 0.06 -3.54
N GLU A 119 6.70 -0.85 -3.05
CA GLU A 119 6.45 -2.12 -3.72
C GLU A 119 4.96 -2.46 -3.83
N ASP A 120 4.65 -3.32 -4.80
CA ASP A 120 3.39 -4.08 -4.90
C ASP A 120 2.11 -3.23 -4.70
N PRO A 121 1.89 -2.24 -5.60
CA PRO A 121 0.77 -1.32 -5.47
C PRO A 121 -0.58 -2.04 -5.58
N THR A 122 -1.57 -1.55 -4.84
CA THR A 122 -2.98 -1.93 -4.99
C THR A 122 -3.81 -0.65 -4.98
N VAL A 123 -4.63 -0.47 -6.02
CA VAL A 123 -5.41 0.76 -6.21
C VAL A 123 -6.87 0.52 -5.85
N VAL A 124 -7.43 1.43 -5.07
CA VAL A 124 -8.85 1.55 -4.76
C VAL A 124 -9.32 2.93 -5.19
N ILE A 125 -10.48 2.99 -5.82
CA ILE A 125 -11.15 4.27 -6.11
C ILE A 125 -12.21 4.48 -5.03
N ASP A 126 -12.10 5.60 -4.31
CA ASP A 126 -13.06 5.96 -3.28
C ASP A 126 -14.38 6.46 -3.89
N PRO A 127 -15.46 6.56 -3.10
CA PRO A 127 -16.76 7.02 -3.61
C PRO A 127 -16.78 8.45 -4.18
N ASP A 128 -15.81 9.28 -3.81
CA ASP A 128 -15.67 10.66 -4.28
C ASP A 128 -14.81 10.73 -5.57
N GLY A 129 -14.35 9.59 -6.08
CA GLY A 129 -13.51 9.48 -7.28
C GLY A 129 -12.03 9.70 -7.03
N GLY A 130 -11.60 9.77 -5.76
CA GLY A 130 -10.20 9.79 -5.37
C GLY A 130 -9.55 8.41 -5.48
N TYR A 131 -8.23 8.40 -5.62
CA TYR A 131 -7.43 7.18 -5.60
C TYR A 131 -6.81 6.98 -4.22
N VAL A 132 -6.91 5.77 -3.70
CA VAL A 132 -6.16 5.27 -2.55
C VAL A 132 -5.28 4.13 -3.04
N VAL A 133 -3.97 4.29 -2.87
CA VAL A 133 -2.96 3.32 -3.25
C VAL A 133 -2.35 2.74 -1.99
N TYR A 134 -2.60 1.46 -1.76
CA TYR A 134 -1.86 0.68 -0.76
C TYR A 134 -0.59 0.14 -1.40
N TYR A 135 0.51 0.13 -0.66
CA TYR A 135 1.80 -0.39 -1.12
C TYR A 135 2.62 -0.86 0.08
N THR A 136 3.61 -1.70 -0.17
CA THR A 136 4.61 -2.05 0.84
C THR A 136 5.68 -0.98 0.84
N GLY A 137 5.80 -0.22 1.93
CA GLY A 137 6.91 0.70 2.17
C GLY A 137 8.06 -0.06 2.83
N VAL A 138 9.23 -0.03 2.21
CA VAL A 138 10.43 -0.71 2.71
C VAL A 138 11.32 0.29 3.45
N LEU A 139 11.76 -0.06 4.66
CA LEU A 139 12.68 0.77 5.44
C LEU A 139 14.07 0.85 4.78
N ALA A 140 14.86 1.83 5.18
CA ALA A 140 16.21 2.04 4.63
C ALA A 140 17.19 0.85 4.79
N ASP A 141 16.86 -0.12 5.66
CA ASP A 141 17.64 -1.35 5.81
C ASP A 141 17.34 -2.43 4.75
N MET A 142 16.40 -2.15 3.84
CA MET A 142 15.96 -3.05 2.76
C MET A 142 15.42 -4.41 3.24
N ALA A 143 15.14 -4.56 4.53
CA ALA A 143 14.77 -5.85 5.13
C ALA A 143 13.37 -5.85 5.76
N HIS A 144 12.82 -4.67 6.05
CA HIS A 144 11.52 -4.52 6.71
C HIS A 144 10.52 -3.78 5.83
N GLY A 145 9.36 -4.40 5.61
CA GLY A 145 8.23 -3.80 4.91
C GLY A 145 7.05 -3.52 5.84
N ASP A 146 6.44 -2.35 5.71
CA ASP A 146 5.17 -2.00 6.35
C ASP A 146 4.10 -1.71 5.27
N LEU A 147 2.85 -2.10 5.53
CA LEU A 147 1.73 -1.66 4.69
C LEU A 147 1.55 -0.15 4.85
N CYS A 148 1.81 0.58 3.77
CA CYS A 148 1.66 2.02 3.66
C CYS A 148 0.53 2.39 2.70
N TYR A 149 0.12 3.66 2.71
CA TYR A 149 -0.81 4.16 1.70
C TYR A 149 -0.52 5.60 1.28
N ALA A 150 -0.96 5.91 0.06
CA ALA A 150 -0.99 7.25 -0.50
C ALA A 150 -2.37 7.51 -1.12
N SER A 151 -2.82 8.77 -1.15
CA SER A 151 -4.08 9.12 -1.80
C SER A 151 -4.06 10.47 -2.49
N GLY A 152 -4.94 10.65 -3.48
CA GLY A 152 -5.09 11.90 -4.21
C GLY A 152 -6.19 11.82 -5.26
N MET A 153 -6.61 12.98 -5.79
CA MET A 153 -7.64 13.06 -6.83
C MET A 153 -7.14 12.69 -8.24
N ALA A 154 -5.84 12.48 -8.39
CA ALA A 154 -5.24 12.06 -9.64
C ALA A 154 -4.06 11.13 -9.33
N ILE A 155 -3.89 10.11 -10.18
CA ILE A 155 -2.88 9.07 -10.01
C ILE A 155 -1.44 9.60 -10.03
N ASP A 156 -1.23 10.77 -10.67
CA ASP A 156 0.05 11.47 -10.77
C ASP A 156 0.28 12.49 -9.65
N ARG A 157 -0.68 12.65 -8.74
CA ARG A 157 -0.68 13.63 -7.64
C ARG A 157 -1.15 12.97 -6.34
N LEU A 158 -0.45 11.91 -5.97
CA LEU A 158 -0.66 11.19 -4.72
C LEU A 158 0.13 11.81 -3.57
N LYS A 159 -0.49 11.89 -2.40
CA LYS A 159 0.16 12.25 -1.14
C LYS A 159 0.32 10.99 -0.29
N LYS A 160 1.54 10.73 0.19
CA LYS A 160 1.80 9.65 1.14
C LYS A 160 1.27 9.99 2.53
N HIS A 161 0.76 8.97 3.21
CA HIS A 161 0.25 9.08 4.58
C HIS A 161 0.99 8.18 5.59
N GLY A 162 2.00 7.43 5.12
CA GLY A 162 2.75 6.48 5.92
C GLY A 162 2.00 5.17 6.14
N ILE A 163 2.19 4.56 7.32
CA ILE A 163 1.71 3.22 7.66
C ILE A 163 0.18 3.21 7.79
N ALA A 164 -0.48 2.32 7.05
CA ALA A 164 -1.94 2.18 7.02
C ALA A 164 -2.50 1.52 8.29
N LEU A 165 -1.79 0.52 8.83
CA LEU A 165 -2.21 -0.23 10.02
C LEU A 165 -1.09 -0.19 11.07
N ALA A 166 -1.24 0.70 12.05
CA ALA A 166 -0.32 0.74 13.18
C ALA A 166 -0.44 -0.55 14.00
N THR A 167 0.60 -1.39 14.01
CA THR A 167 0.67 -2.55 14.89
C THR A 167 0.91 -2.09 16.34
N SER A 168 0.32 -2.81 17.31
CA SER A 168 0.36 -2.50 18.75
C SER A 168 1.79 -2.45 19.33
N SER A 169 2.78 -3.09 18.69
CA SER A 169 4.19 -3.02 19.09
C SER A 169 4.82 -1.63 18.85
N ARG A 170 4.31 -0.82 17.92
CA ARG A 170 4.79 0.56 17.68
C ARG A 170 4.11 1.58 18.60
N LEU A 171 2.84 1.39 18.99
CA LEU A 171 2.22 2.21 20.03
C LEU A 171 2.97 2.10 21.37
N ALA A 172 3.49 0.91 21.70
CA ALA A 172 4.26 0.70 22.93
C ALA A 172 5.58 1.49 22.97
N LYS A 173 6.23 1.74 21.82
CA LYS A 173 7.44 2.57 21.73
C LYS A 173 7.14 4.07 21.69
N ALA A 174 6.01 4.49 21.13
CA ALA A 174 5.59 5.90 21.16
C ALA A 174 5.14 6.36 22.57
N GLY A 175 4.61 5.45 23.39
CA GLY A 175 4.21 5.74 24.78
C GLY A 175 5.36 5.84 25.79
N SER A 176 6.57 5.38 25.44
CA SER A 176 7.73 5.39 26.36
C SER A 176 8.63 6.62 26.21
N SER A 177 8.45 7.41 25.15
CA SER A 177 9.25 8.60 24.85
C SER A 177 8.70 9.90 25.47
N SER A 178 7.48 9.90 26.03
CA SER A 178 6.89 11.09 26.69
C SER A 178 7.12 11.14 28.22
N ARG A 179 7.82 10.18 28.82
CA ARG A 179 8.00 10.07 30.29
C ARG A 179 9.37 10.46 30.84
N ARG A 180 10.23 11.13 30.06
CA ARG A 180 11.46 11.73 30.60
C ARG A 180 11.54 13.22 30.30
N LYS A 181 10.69 13.99 30.98
CA LYS A 181 10.93 15.41 31.33
C LYS A 181 9.91 15.84 32.41
N ALA A 182 10.16 15.40 33.64
CA ALA A 182 9.69 16.03 34.88
C ALA A 182 10.39 15.31 36.04
N GLY A 183 11.28 16.02 36.75
CA GLY A 183 12.08 15.51 37.86
C GLY A 183 13.54 15.86 37.69
#